data_AF-A0A352VGS3-F1
#
_entry.id   AF-A0A352VGS3-F1
#
_cell.length_a   1.000
_cell.length_b   1.000
_cell.length_c   1.000
_cell.angle_alpha   90.00
_cell.angle_beta   90.00
_cell.angle_gamma   90.00
#
_symmetry.space_group_name_H-M   'P 1'
#
loop_
_entity.id
_entity.type
_entity.pdbx_description
1 polymer ?
#
loop_
_entity_poly.entity_id
_entity_poly.type
_entity_poly.pdbx_seq_one_letter_code
_entity_poly.pdbx_strand_id
1 'polypeptide(L)'
;PAVGTTRSYVYTGSETLDYDEWADAMAAGRAFVTSGPILTLDVEGRGMGEELPVSGGETVSVAVTARSLFEMHTLEIVQNGEITHTFEATGDGKSFDVEVEVPIDSSVWIAARTLGPPQHGAMDSYLFAHTNPVFVIADGEPIRSSEDAAFFVAWIEETLSDLRRMDRWDDPAHRDEVLATFEEALRLYQDQAGGGR
;
A
#
# COMPACT_ATOMS: atom_id res chain seq x y z
N PRO A 1 7.97 16.92 -10.86
CA PRO A 1 8.88 16.79 -9.69
C PRO A 1 10.35 16.75 -10.15
N ALA A 2 11.27 17.35 -9.39
CA ALA A 2 12.70 17.23 -9.67
C ALA A 2 13.20 15.81 -9.31
N VAL A 3 14.32 15.39 -9.91
CA VAL A 3 14.95 14.12 -9.52
C VAL A 3 15.34 14.19 -8.05
N GLY A 4 14.97 13.15 -7.29
CA GLY A 4 15.28 13.06 -5.85
C GLY A 4 14.29 13.75 -4.92
N THR A 5 13.17 14.30 -5.42
CA THR A 5 12.05 14.78 -4.59
C THR A 5 11.45 13.61 -3.79
N THR A 6 10.97 12.59 -4.49
CA THR A 6 10.39 11.38 -3.88
C THR A 6 11.46 10.31 -3.75
N ARG A 7 11.49 9.63 -2.61
CA ARG A 7 12.49 8.62 -2.24
C ARG A 7 11.80 7.43 -1.62
N SER A 8 12.39 6.26 -1.81
CA SER A 8 12.04 5.07 -1.04
C SER A 8 13.14 4.78 -0.04
N TYR A 9 12.77 4.56 1.21
CA TYR A 9 13.66 4.05 2.25
C TYR A 9 13.31 2.60 2.51
N VAL A 10 14.33 1.78 2.70
CA VAL A 10 14.19 0.33 2.89
C VAL A 10 14.96 -0.07 4.15
N TYR A 11 14.30 -0.80 5.03
CA TYR A 11 14.89 -1.30 6.26
C TYR A 11 15.55 -2.66 6.04
N THR A 12 16.88 -2.68 6.00
CA THR A 12 17.67 -3.91 5.81
C THR A 12 17.95 -4.64 7.13
N GLY A 13 17.88 -3.94 8.28
CA GLY A 13 18.30 -4.48 9.58
C GLY A 13 19.82 -4.63 9.73
N SER A 14 20.59 -4.24 8.72
CA SER A 14 22.06 -4.35 8.65
C SER A 14 22.72 -3.01 9.01
N GLU A 15 23.87 -3.07 9.68
CA GLU A 15 24.67 -1.88 9.99
C GLU A 15 25.45 -1.38 8.76
N THR A 16 25.61 -2.23 7.74
CA THR A 16 26.32 -1.91 6.50
C THR A 16 25.37 -1.87 5.32
N LEU A 17 25.67 -1.01 4.35
CA LEU A 17 24.92 -0.98 3.09
C LEU A 17 25.44 -2.08 2.16
N ASP A 18 24.59 -3.08 1.92
CA ASP A 18 24.77 -4.10 0.90
C ASP A 18 23.59 -4.09 -0.08
N TYR A 19 23.86 -4.34 -1.37
CA TYR A 19 22.83 -4.24 -2.40
C TYR A 19 21.88 -5.44 -2.39
N ASP A 20 22.38 -6.65 -2.16
CA ASP A 20 21.56 -7.86 -2.17
C ASP A 20 20.63 -7.84 -0.95
N GLU A 21 21.14 -7.45 0.22
CA GLU A 21 20.32 -7.24 1.42
C GLU A 21 19.25 -6.16 1.22
N TRP A 22 19.58 -5.08 0.51
CA TRP A 22 18.63 -4.03 0.16
C TRP A 22 17.55 -4.52 -0.80
N ALA A 23 17.93 -5.30 -1.82
CA ALA A 23 17.00 -5.85 -2.81
C ALA A 23 16.02 -6.84 -2.16
N ASP A 24 16.52 -7.73 -1.29
CA ASP A 24 15.71 -8.67 -0.53
C ASP A 24 14.75 -7.95 0.41
N ALA A 25 15.21 -6.89 1.07
CA ALA A 25 14.36 -6.07 1.94
C ALA A 25 13.25 -5.33 1.19
N MET A 26 13.58 -4.80 0.02
CA MET A 26 12.61 -4.15 -0.85
C MET A 26 11.57 -5.16 -1.37
N ALA A 27 12.00 -6.34 -1.79
CA ALA A 27 11.13 -7.43 -2.24
C ALA A 27 10.20 -7.93 -1.11
N ALA A 28 10.71 -7.97 0.12
CA ALA A 28 9.92 -8.28 1.32
C ALA A 28 9.03 -7.11 1.79
N GLY A 29 8.99 -6.00 1.06
CA GLY A 29 8.09 -4.88 1.37
C GLY A 29 8.51 -4.05 2.58
N ARG A 30 9.74 -4.17 3.11
CA ARG A 30 10.22 -3.41 4.27
C ARG A 30 10.58 -1.96 3.93
N ALA A 31 9.65 -1.22 3.33
CA ALA A 31 9.90 0.07 2.72
C ALA A 31 8.78 1.08 2.92
N PHE A 32 9.10 2.35 2.75
CA PHE A 32 8.12 3.43 2.63
C PHE A 32 8.58 4.45 1.59
N VAL A 33 7.64 5.20 1.04
CA VAL A 33 7.89 6.30 0.10
C VAL A 33 7.70 7.64 0.79
N THR A 34 8.51 8.65 0.43
CA THR A 34 8.47 9.97 1.08
C THR A 34 9.00 11.10 0.20
N SER A 35 8.50 12.32 0.41
CA SER A 35 9.07 13.59 -0.06
C SER A 35 9.77 14.40 1.04
N GLY A 36 9.93 13.83 2.24
CA GLY A 36 10.58 14.48 3.39
C GLY A 36 10.38 13.73 4.72
N PRO A 37 9.14 13.46 5.15
CA PRO A 37 8.88 12.81 6.43
C PRO A 37 9.43 11.38 6.51
N ILE A 38 9.93 10.99 7.67
CA ILE A 38 10.36 9.61 7.96
C ILE A 38 9.29 8.94 8.81
N LEU A 39 8.79 7.80 8.35
CA LEU A 39 7.70 7.05 9.00
C LEU A 39 8.19 5.70 9.50
N THR A 40 7.53 5.26 10.56
CA THR A 40 7.57 3.87 11.07
C THR A 40 6.14 3.36 11.14
N LEU A 41 5.95 2.06 11.02
CA LEU A 41 4.67 1.39 11.26
C LEU A 41 4.96 0.11 12.00
N ASP A 42 4.27 -0.07 13.13
CA ASP A 42 4.27 -1.28 13.94
C ASP A 42 2.81 -1.69 14.18
N VAL A 43 2.49 -2.94 13.90
CA VAL A 43 1.17 -3.54 14.19
C VAL A 43 1.41 -4.78 15.04
N GLU A 44 1.13 -4.70 16.34
CA GLU A 44 1.42 -5.78 17.31
C GLU A 44 2.87 -6.33 17.21
N GLY A 45 3.85 -5.44 17.06
CA GLY A 45 5.25 -5.83 16.92
C GLY A 45 5.66 -6.33 15.53
N ARG A 46 4.81 -6.16 14.51
CA ARG A 46 5.10 -6.46 13.10
C ARG A 46 5.34 -5.18 12.31
N GLY A 47 6.43 -5.16 11.54
CA GLY A 47 6.80 -4.06 10.67
C GLY A 47 6.30 -4.22 9.24
N MET A 48 6.53 -3.17 8.44
CA MET A 48 6.17 -3.11 7.02
C MET A 48 6.59 -4.36 6.25
N GLY A 49 5.67 -4.92 5.47
CA GLY A 49 5.86 -6.12 4.66
C GLY A 49 5.65 -7.45 5.40
N GLU A 50 5.51 -7.43 6.72
CA GLU A 50 5.26 -8.64 7.50
C GLU A 50 3.77 -9.00 7.57
N GLU A 51 3.50 -10.26 7.93
CA GLU A 51 2.17 -10.79 8.20
C GLU A 51 1.93 -10.96 9.70
N LEU A 52 0.71 -10.63 10.14
CA LEU A 52 0.19 -10.82 11.50
C LEU A 52 -1.05 -11.72 11.44
N PRO A 53 -0.96 -12.99 11.86
CA PRO A 53 -2.14 -13.85 11.98
C PRO A 53 -2.96 -13.49 13.23
N VAL A 54 -4.28 -13.37 13.07
CA VAL A 54 -5.24 -13.07 14.15
C VAL A 54 -6.52 -13.90 13.96
N SER A 55 -7.37 -13.97 15.00
CA SER A 55 -8.76 -14.44 14.82
C SER A 55 -9.66 -13.30 14.35
N GLY A 56 -10.67 -13.60 13.55
CA GLY A 56 -11.68 -12.61 13.14
C GLY A 56 -12.42 -12.01 14.35
N GLY A 57 -12.61 -10.68 14.32
CA GLY A 57 -13.24 -9.90 15.40
C GLY A 57 -12.27 -9.44 16.51
N GLU A 58 -10.98 -9.73 16.37
CA GLU A 58 -9.95 -9.18 17.26
C GLU A 58 -9.70 -7.69 16.99
N THR A 59 -9.02 -7.04 17.93
CA THR A 59 -8.50 -5.68 17.78
C THR A 59 -6.99 -5.73 17.91
N VAL A 60 -6.28 -5.02 17.04
CA VAL A 60 -4.82 -4.94 17.01
C VAL A 60 -4.36 -3.53 17.33
N SER A 61 -3.30 -3.43 18.12
CA SER A 61 -2.61 -2.16 18.38
C SER A 61 -1.74 -1.77 17.19
N VAL A 62 -1.91 -0.53 16.73
CA VAL A 62 -1.16 0.08 15.63
C VAL A 62 -0.41 1.29 16.17
N ALA A 63 0.93 1.24 16.13
CA ALA A 63 1.80 2.33 16.53
C ALA A 63 2.52 2.93 15.30
N VAL A 64 2.50 4.25 15.20
CA VAL A 64 3.11 4.98 14.07
C VAL A 64 3.86 6.18 14.62
N THR A 65 5.11 6.32 14.21
CA THR A 65 5.87 7.56 14.41
C THR A 65 6.16 8.21 13.06
N ALA A 66 6.02 9.53 13.00
CA ALA A 66 6.45 10.34 11.88
C ALA A 66 7.34 11.49 12.37
N ARG A 67 8.41 11.78 11.63
CA ARG A 67 9.34 12.90 11.92
C ARG A 67 9.66 13.64 10.63
N SER A 68 9.65 14.98 10.68
CA SER A 68 9.89 15.81 9.50
C SER A 68 10.63 17.10 9.87
N LEU A 69 11.41 17.64 8.93
CA LEU A 69 11.99 18.99 9.06
C LEU A 69 10.96 20.09 8.80
N PHE A 70 9.92 19.76 8.05
CA PHE A 70 8.81 20.62 7.65
C PHE A 70 7.51 20.19 8.32
N GLU A 71 6.55 21.11 8.39
CA GLU A 71 5.26 20.88 9.02
C GLU A 71 4.44 19.82 8.25
N MET A 72 3.86 18.90 8.99
CA MET A 72 2.85 17.93 8.56
C MET A 72 1.50 18.39 9.12
N HIS A 73 0.41 18.12 8.41
CA HIS A 73 -0.97 18.41 8.83
C HIS A 73 -1.63 17.19 9.46
N THR A 74 -1.52 16.03 8.80
CA THR A 74 -2.23 14.83 9.23
C THR A 74 -1.33 13.61 9.25
N LEU A 75 -1.66 12.67 10.12
CA LEU A 75 -1.26 11.29 10.04
C LEU A 75 -2.53 10.44 9.93
N GLU A 76 -2.55 9.54 8.96
CA GLU A 76 -3.70 8.71 8.61
C GLU A 76 -3.33 7.23 8.71
N ILE A 77 -4.23 6.44 9.28
CA ILE A 77 -4.19 4.97 9.19
C ILE A 77 -5.12 4.55 8.06
N VAL A 78 -4.59 3.74 7.14
CA VAL A 78 -5.29 3.25 5.96
C VAL A 78 -5.49 1.75 6.10
N GLN A 79 -6.73 1.27 6.00
CA GLN A 79 -7.10 -0.14 6.00
C GLN A 79 -7.81 -0.47 4.69
N ASN A 80 -7.26 -1.39 3.89
CA ASN A 80 -7.84 -1.79 2.59
C ASN A 80 -8.21 -0.61 1.66
N GLY A 81 -7.46 0.50 1.72
CA GLY A 81 -7.67 1.69 0.88
C GLY A 81 -8.51 2.77 1.53
N GLU A 82 -9.17 2.48 2.65
CA GLU A 82 -10.00 3.43 3.39
C GLU A 82 -9.22 4.06 4.56
N ILE A 83 -9.42 5.36 4.78
CA ILE A 83 -8.85 6.06 5.93
C ILE A 83 -9.74 5.76 7.14
N THR A 84 -9.25 4.95 8.07
CA THR A 84 -10.01 4.59 9.27
C THR A 84 -9.77 5.54 10.43
N HIS A 85 -8.58 6.16 10.47
CA HIS A 85 -8.18 7.10 11.52
C HIS A 85 -7.41 8.27 10.93
N THR A 86 -7.65 9.47 11.47
CA THR A 86 -6.93 10.69 11.12
C THR A 86 -6.53 11.41 12.40
N PHE A 87 -5.25 11.73 12.51
CA PHE A 87 -4.66 12.49 13.60
C PHE A 87 -4.18 13.84 13.04
N GLU A 88 -4.70 14.92 13.59
CA GLU A 88 -4.27 16.27 13.24
C GLU A 88 -2.99 16.64 13.98
N ALA A 89 -2.12 17.38 13.30
CA ALA A 89 -0.86 17.87 13.85
C ALA A 89 -1.11 18.78 15.06
N THR A 90 -0.24 18.66 16.06
CA THR A 90 -0.21 19.54 17.22
C THR A 90 1.16 20.20 17.33
N GLY A 91 1.26 21.32 18.06
CA GLY A 91 2.54 22.01 18.26
C GLY A 91 3.12 22.57 16.97
N ASP A 92 4.37 22.21 16.65
CA ASP A 92 5.08 22.66 15.46
C ASP A 92 4.79 21.80 14.21
N GLY A 93 3.96 20.75 14.34
CA GLY A 93 3.60 19.84 13.25
C GLY A 93 4.77 19.02 12.70
N LYS A 94 5.88 18.89 13.42
CA LYS A 94 7.07 18.17 12.92
C LYS A 94 7.17 16.73 13.40
N SER A 95 6.29 16.31 14.29
CA SER A 95 6.26 14.96 14.83
C SER A 95 4.84 14.45 15.05
N PHE A 96 4.66 13.16 14.79
CA PHE A 96 3.53 12.38 15.30
C PHE A 96 4.07 11.17 16.06
N ASP A 97 3.43 10.86 17.19
CA ASP A 97 3.60 9.63 17.96
C ASP A 97 2.19 9.16 18.33
N VAL A 98 1.67 8.21 17.57
CA VAL A 98 0.30 7.72 17.70
C VAL A 98 0.29 6.23 17.98
N GLU A 99 -0.66 5.82 18.81
CA GLU A 99 -0.99 4.43 19.10
C GLU A 99 -2.52 4.33 19.08
N VAL A 100 -3.05 3.36 18.35
CA VAL A 100 -4.50 3.22 18.15
C VAL A 100 -4.90 1.77 17.95
N GLU A 101 -6.08 1.45 18.44
CA GLU A 101 -6.68 0.13 18.35
C GLU A 101 -7.53 0.03 17.08
N VAL A 102 -7.24 -0.95 16.22
CA VAL A 102 -7.93 -1.17 14.94
C VAL A 102 -8.68 -2.51 14.96
N PRO A 103 -10.02 -2.53 14.76
CA PRO A 103 -10.78 -3.77 14.68
C PRO A 103 -10.52 -4.52 13.37
N ILE A 104 -10.45 -5.85 13.45
CA ILE A 104 -10.14 -6.74 12.33
C ILE A 104 -11.26 -7.76 12.16
N ASP A 105 -12.27 -7.41 11.36
CA ASP A 105 -13.38 -8.32 11.04
C ASP A 105 -13.02 -9.38 9.99
N SER A 106 -12.05 -9.08 9.13
CA SER A 106 -11.56 -9.95 8.05
C SER A 106 -10.12 -9.58 7.71
N SER A 107 -9.45 -10.38 6.89
CA SER A 107 -8.07 -10.12 6.49
C SER A 107 -7.94 -8.78 5.79
N VAL A 108 -7.01 -7.96 6.27
CA VAL A 108 -6.76 -6.60 5.78
C VAL A 108 -5.28 -6.34 5.60
N TRP A 109 -4.95 -5.30 4.85
CA TRP A 109 -3.66 -4.64 4.96
C TRP A 109 -3.83 -3.29 5.68
N ILE A 110 -2.87 -2.95 6.54
CA ILE A 110 -2.83 -1.68 7.29
C ILE A 110 -1.58 -0.92 6.88
N ALA A 111 -1.75 0.34 6.49
CA ALA A 111 -0.65 1.24 6.19
C ALA A 111 -0.82 2.58 6.92
N ALA A 112 0.25 3.37 6.99
CA ALA A 112 0.20 4.72 7.53
C ALA A 112 0.68 5.74 6.49
N ARG A 113 0.02 6.90 6.47
CA ARG A 113 0.33 8.03 5.61
C ARG A 113 0.45 9.31 6.43
N THR A 114 1.34 10.22 6.04
CA THR A 114 1.29 11.61 6.50
C THR A 114 1.24 12.56 5.33
N LEU A 115 0.53 13.66 5.53
CA LEU A 115 0.37 14.75 4.56
C LEU A 115 0.75 16.06 5.23
N GLY A 116 1.36 16.98 4.48
CA GLY A 116 1.60 18.36 4.92
C GLY A 116 1.23 19.36 3.82
N PRO A 117 1.27 20.67 4.12
CA PRO A 117 0.95 21.69 3.13
C PRO A 117 2.03 21.74 2.03
N PRO A 118 1.77 22.48 0.94
CA PRO A 118 2.82 22.88 0.02
C PRO A 118 3.93 23.63 0.77
N GLN A 119 5.18 23.20 0.63
CA GLN A 119 6.32 23.78 1.33
C GLN A 119 7.46 24.12 0.38
N HIS A 120 7.96 25.35 0.45
CA HIS A 120 9.16 25.74 -0.29
C HIS A 120 10.35 24.92 0.21
N GLY A 121 11.05 24.22 -0.70
CA GLY A 121 12.18 23.36 -0.37
C GLY A 121 11.85 21.88 -0.21
N ALA A 122 10.57 21.48 -0.09
CA ALA A 122 10.16 20.07 -0.18
C ALA A 122 10.22 19.53 -1.62
N MET A 123 10.41 20.41 -2.62
CA MET A 123 10.52 20.09 -4.06
C MET A 123 9.35 19.29 -4.64
N ASP A 124 8.22 19.29 -3.95
CA ASP A 124 6.94 18.68 -4.34
C ASP A 124 5.79 19.67 -4.09
N SER A 125 4.62 19.34 -4.64
CA SER A 125 3.37 20.07 -4.44
C SER A 125 2.86 20.01 -3.00
N TYR A 126 3.21 18.97 -2.24
CA TYR A 126 2.91 18.81 -0.82
C TYR A 126 3.86 17.80 -0.16
N LEU A 127 3.99 17.88 1.17
CA LEU A 127 4.73 16.86 1.93
C LEU A 127 3.91 15.58 2.01
N PHE A 128 4.58 14.46 1.76
CA PHE A 128 3.96 13.16 1.70
C PHE A 128 4.92 12.11 2.22
N ALA A 129 4.39 11.16 2.98
CA ALA A 129 5.00 9.86 3.10
C ALA A 129 3.92 8.80 3.29
N HIS A 130 4.18 7.59 2.83
CA HIS A 130 3.28 6.45 2.94
C HIS A 130 4.09 5.16 3.10
N THR A 131 3.75 4.36 4.09
CA THR A 131 4.40 3.08 4.36
C THR A 131 3.93 2.02 3.38
N ASN A 132 4.76 1.01 3.13
CA ASN A 132 4.19 -0.28 2.75
C ASN A 132 3.35 -0.83 3.91
N PRO A 133 2.39 -1.73 3.63
CA PRO A 133 1.48 -2.18 4.67
C PRO A 133 2.11 -3.25 5.58
N VAL A 134 1.48 -3.47 6.72
CA VAL A 134 1.48 -4.75 7.43
C VAL A 134 0.22 -5.51 7.03
N PHE A 135 0.34 -6.81 6.77
CA PHE A 135 -0.78 -7.66 6.39
C PHE A 135 -1.35 -8.37 7.61
N VAL A 136 -2.60 -8.11 7.98
CA VAL A 136 -3.28 -8.76 9.10
C VAL A 136 -4.20 -9.84 8.54
N ILE A 137 -3.87 -11.11 8.82
CA ILE A 137 -4.53 -12.28 8.23
C ILE A 137 -5.48 -12.88 9.27
N ALA A 138 -6.77 -12.61 9.12
CA ALA A 138 -7.83 -13.11 9.98
C ALA A 138 -8.22 -14.53 9.58
N ASP A 139 -8.23 -15.46 10.54
CA ASP A 139 -8.69 -16.85 10.37
C ASP A 139 -8.00 -17.62 9.23
N GLY A 140 -6.83 -17.17 8.78
CA GLY A 140 -6.11 -17.75 7.64
C GLY A 140 -6.74 -17.49 6.27
N GLU A 141 -7.77 -16.65 6.19
CA GLU A 141 -8.40 -16.27 4.93
C GLU A 141 -7.57 -15.20 4.20
N PRO A 142 -7.51 -15.19 2.87
CA PRO A 142 -6.78 -14.16 2.14
C PRO A 142 -7.52 -12.82 2.18
N ILE A 143 -6.77 -11.73 2.02
CA ILE A 143 -7.33 -10.38 1.86
C ILE A 143 -8.13 -10.35 0.56
N ARG A 144 -9.40 -9.95 0.63
CA ARG A 144 -10.31 -9.87 -0.52
C ARG A 144 -11.14 -8.60 -0.47
N SER A 145 -11.44 -8.06 -1.65
CA SER A 145 -12.39 -6.99 -1.86
C SER A 145 -13.27 -7.36 -3.06
N SER A 146 -14.54 -7.70 -2.80
CA SER A 146 -15.48 -8.05 -3.86
C SER A 146 -15.80 -6.85 -4.75
N GLU A 147 -15.74 -5.64 -4.19
CA GLU A 147 -15.94 -4.39 -4.93
C GLU A 147 -14.79 -4.13 -5.90
N ASP A 148 -13.54 -4.21 -5.42
CA ASP A 148 -12.36 -4.03 -6.29
C ASP A 148 -12.28 -5.12 -7.35
N ALA A 149 -12.61 -6.37 -6.98
CA ALA A 149 -12.68 -7.47 -7.94
C ALA A 149 -13.72 -7.19 -9.03
N ALA A 150 -14.92 -6.70 -8.68
CA ALA A 150 -15.95 -6.33 -9.65
C ALA A 150 -15.51 -5.16 -10.56
N PHE A 151 -14.79 -4.17 -10.01
CA PHE A 151 -14.17 -3.12 -10.79
C PHE A 151 -13.19 -3.68 -11.84
N PHE A 152 -12.29 -4.57 -11.43
CA PHE A 152 -11.33 -5.19 -12.34
C PHE A 152 -11.99 -6.10 -13.38
N VAL A 153 -13.07 -6.80 -13.04
CA VAL A 153 -13.87 -7.55 -14.03
C VAL A 153 -14.36 -6.62 -15.14
N ALA A 154 -15.02 -5.52 -14.79
CA ALA A 154 -15.53 -4.56 -15.77
C ALA A 154 -14.41 -3.95 -16.62
N TRP A 155 -13.29 -3.57 -15.98
CA TRP A 155 -12.13 -2.99 -16.67
C TRP A 155 -11.46 -3.98 -17.64
N ILE A 156 -11.32 -5.25 -17.25
CA ILE A 156 -10.74 -6.30 -18.10
C ILE A 156 -11.67 -6.60 -19.28
N GLU A 157 -12.99 -6.66 -19.06
CA GLU A 157 -13.95 -6.89 -20.14
C GLU A 157 -13.91 -5.79 -21.19
N GLU A 158 -13.84 -4.52 -20.77
CA GLU A 158 -13.65 -3.38 -21.67
C GLU A 158 -12.33 -3.48 -22.44
N THR A 159 -11.24 -3.74 -21.72
CA THR A 159 -9.89 -3.87 -22.32
C THR A 159 -9.84 -5.01 -23.34
N LEU A 160 -10.41 -6.17 -23.03
CA LEU A 160 -10.52 -7.30 -23.97
C LEU A 160 -11.35 -6.93 -25.20
N SER A 161 -12.41 -6.14 -25.03
CA SER A 161 -13.23 -5.63 -26.13
C SER A 161 -12.38 -4.82 -27.12
N ASP A 162 -11.52 -3.95 -26.61
CA ASP A 162 -10.65 -3.09 -27.41
C ASP A 162 -9.50 -3.86 -28.06
N LEU A 163 -8.83 -4.73 -27.30
CA LEU A 163 -7.75 -5.58 -27.83
C LEU A 163 -8.23 -6.50 -28.96
N ARG A 164 -9.46 -7.01 -28.88
CA ARG A 164 -10.05 -7.85 -29.93
C ARG A 164 -10.37 -7.07 -31.20
N ARG A 165 -10.70 -5.78 -31.09
CA ARG A 165 -10.95 -4.88 -32.24
C ARG A 165 -9.68 -4.33 -32.87
N MET A 166 -8.58 -4.32 -32.13
CA MET A 166 -7.30 -3.83 -32.60
C MET A 166 -6.77 -4.69 -33.75
N ASP A 167 -6.45 -4.06 -34.88
CA ASP A 167 -5.86 -4.65 -36.07
C ASP A 167 -4.34 -4.46 -36.17
N ARG A 168 -3.77 -3.66 -35.25
CA ARG A 168 -2.34 -3.33 -35.19
C ARG A 168 -1.56 -4.34 -34.34
N TRP A 169 -1.55 -5.60 -34.77
CA TRP A 169 -0.71 -6.65 -34.19
C TRP A 169 0.38 -7.05 -35.19
N ASP A 170 1.64 -6.90 -34.79
CA ASP A 170 2.77 -7.30 -35.63
C ASP A 170 2.94 -8.83 -35.68
N ASP A 171 2.58 -9.52 -34.58
CA ASP A 171 2.61 -10.98 -34.45
C ASP A 171 1.27 -11.51 -33.89
N PRO A 172 0.53 -12.34 -34.64
CA PRO A 172 -0.69 -12.99 -34.16
C PRO A 172 -0.48 -13.86 -32.91
N ALA A 173 0.68 -14.50 -32.75
CA ALA A 173 0.92 -15.33 -31.57
C ALA A 173 1.02 -14.48 -30.30
N HIS A 174 1.70 -13.33 -30.39
CA HIS A 174 1.78 -12.37 -29.28
C HIS A 174 0.40 -11.81 -28.91
N ARG A 175 -0.45 -11.52 -29.91
CA ARG A 175 -1.84 -11.11 -29.68
C ARG A 175 -2.59 -12.14 -28.83
N ASP A 176 -2.50 -13.42 -29.20
CA ASP A 176 -3.23 -14.48 -28.52
C ASP A 176 -2.70 -14.71 -27.09
N GLU A 177 -1.39 -14.55 -26.86
CA GLU A 177 -0.78 -14.59 -25.52
C GLU A 177 -1.31 -13.46 -24.61
N VAL A 178 -1.36 -12.23 -25.13
CA VAL A 178 -1.91 -11.08 -24.39
C VAL A 178 -3.38 -11.33 -24.05
N LEU A 179 -4.20 -11.73 -25.03
CA LEU A 179 -5.62 -12.02 -24.79
C LEU A 179 -5.81 -13.13 -23.75
N ALA A 180 -5.02 -14.21 -23.83
CA ALA A 180 -5.09 -15.31 -22.87
C ALA A 180 -4.77 -14.86 -21.44
N THR A 181 -3.79 -13.96 -21.28
CA THR A 181 -3.41 -13.37 -19.98
C THR A 181 -4.58 -12.59 -19.37
N PHE A 182 -5.25 -11.74 -20.16
CA PHE A 182 -6.42 -11.00 -19.70
C PHE A 182 -7.62 -11.92 -19.40
N GLU A 183 -7.83 -12.99 -20.17
CA GLU A 183 -8.88 -13.98 -19.93
C GLU A 183 -8.63 -14.85 -18.67
N GLU A 184 -7.37 -15.10 -18.32
CA GLU A 184 -7.00 -15.72 -17.04
C GLU A 184 -7.28 -14.77 -15.87
N ALA A 185 -6.84 -13.51 -15.96
CA ALA A 185 -7.12 -12.50 -14.95
C ALA A 185 -8.64 -12.28 -14.76
N LEU A 186 -9.42 -12.27 -15.84
CA LEU A 186 -10.87 -12.15 -15.79
C LEU A 186 -11.51 -13.25 -14.95
N ARG A 187 -11.09 -14.51 -15.18
CA ARG A 187 -11.59 -15.67 -14.41
C ARG A 187 -11.25 -15.55 -12.93
N LEU A 188 -10.04 -15.11 -12.62
CA LEU A 188 -9.60 -14.89 -11.24
C LEU A 188 -10.47 -13.85 -10.52
N TYR A 189 -10.67 -12.68 -11.12
CA TYR A 189 -11.46 -11.61 -10.48
C TYR A 189 -12.96 -11.91 -10.44
N GLN A 190 -13.50 -12.67 -11.41
CA GLN A 190 -14.89 -13.15 -11.35
C GLN A 190 -15.13 -14.08 -10.16
N ASP A 191 -14.19 -14.99 -9.87
CA ASP A 191 -14.25 -15.85 -8.68
C ASP A 191 -14.21 -15.02 -7.40
N GLN A 192 -13.30 -14.06 -7.32
CA GLN A 192 -13.17 -13.16 -6.16
C GLN A 192 -14.40 -12.26 -5.96
N ALA A 193 -15.02 -11.77 -7.03
CA ALA A 193 -16.24 -10.97 -6.95
C ALA A 193 -17.46 -11.82 -6.51
N GLY A 194 -17.50 -13.10 -6.88
CA GLY A 194 -18.58 -14.03 -6.53
C GLY A 194 -18.44 -14.71 -5.17
N GLY A 195 -17.22 -14.74 -4.60
CA GLY A 195 -16.87 -15.44 -3.36
C GLY A 195 -17.29 -14.76 -2.05
N GLY A 196 -18.04 -13.66 -2.11
CA GLY A 196 -18.61 -13.01 -0.91
C GLY A 196 -19.84 -13.74 -0.39
N ARG A 197 -19.69 -14.91 0.22
CA ARG A 197 -20.73 -15.60 0.99
C ARG A 197 -20.17 -16.31 2.21
#